data_AF-A0AAD1Q5R3-F1
#
_entry.id   AF-A0AAD1Q5R3-F1
#
_cell.length_a   1.000
_cell.length_b   1.000
_cell.length_c   1.000
_cell.angle_alpha   90.00
_cell.angle_beta   90.00
_cell.angle_gamma   90.00
#
_symmetry.space_group_name_H-M   'P 1'
#
loop_
_entity.id
_entity.type
_entity.pdbx_description
1 polymer ?
#
loop_
_entity_poly.entity_id
_entity_poly.type
_entity_poly.pdbx_seq_one_letter_code
_entity_poly.pdbx_strand_id
1 'polypeptide(L)'
;MVNIYDTEMQFSLLPFSSINDLNLESTLKNLSLYDVQVDVNQPGIIVTRKLEENPLIPGVILTQDGQFSGMISRRRSLEHLSRPYGRELFLQRSIRSLQRFAKIEFLILFLPLNPPEKAPD
;
A
#
# COMPACT_ATOMS: atom_id res chain seq x y z
N MET A 1 -21.52 -2.24 33.90
CA MET A 1 -20.62 -3.19 33.21
C MET A 1 -21.27 -3.55 31.89
N VAL A 2 -20.86 -2.89 30.81
CA VAL A 2 -21.39 -3.15 29.46
C VAL A 2 -20.37 -4.04 28.75
N ASN A 3 -20.83 -5.20 28.29
CA ASN A 3 -20.05 -6.20 27.58
C ASN A 3 -19.64 -5.63 26.21
N ILE A 4 -18.33 -5.51 25.95
CA ILE A 4 -17.78 -4.80 24.77
C ILE A 4 -17.42 -5.76 23.62
N TYR A 5 -17.97 -6.98 23.61
CA TYR A 5 -17.67 -7.97 22.56
C TYR A 5 -18.71 -8.02 21.44
N ASP A 6 -19.76 -7.19 21.48
CA ASP A 6 -20.67 -7.00 20.35
C ASP A 6 -20.19 -5.84 19.47
N THR A 7 -19.14 -6.09 18.71
CA THR A 7 -19.00 -5.43 17.41
C THR A 7 -18.56 -6.52 16.47
N GLU A 8 -19.55 -7.09 15.78
CA GLU A 8 -19.44 -7.71 14.46
C GLU A 8 -18.77 -6.68 13.53
N MET A 9 -17.47 -6.49 13.70
CA MET A 9 -16.63 -5.78 12.77
C MET A 9 -16.58 -6.73 11.59
N GLN A 10 -17.36 -6.42 10.56
CA GLN A 10 -17.25 -6.97 9.22
C GLN A 10 -15.82 -6.71 8.74
N PHE A 11 -14.89 -7.54 9.20
CA PHE A 11 -13.50 -7.63 8.77
C PHE A 11 -13.55 -8.37 7.44
N SER A 12 -14.15 -7.73 6.44
CA SER A 12 -14.19 -8.29 5.10
C SER A 12 -12.75 -8.43 4.60
N LEU A 13 -12.32 -9.70 4.53
CA LEU A 13 -11.17 -10.22 3.80
C LEU A 13 -9.82 -9.94 4.45
N LEU A 14 -9.45 -10.81 5.40
CA LEU A 14 -8.04 -10.98 5.77
C LEU A 14 -7.26 -11.40 4.51
N PRO A 15 -6.24 -10.65 4.08
CA PRO A 15 -5.44 -10.97 2.90
C PRO A 15 -4.60 -12.24 3.07
N PHE A 16 -4.55 -12.77 4.30
CA PHE A 16 -3.89 -14.02 4.64
C PHE A 16 -4.79 -15.26 4.43
N SER A 17 -6.10 -15.09 4.23
CA SER A 17 -7.00 -16.22 3.95
C SER A 17 -6.62 -16.96 2.67
N SER A 18 -6.12 -16.23 1.66
CA SER A 18 -5.65 -16.78 0.38
C SER A 18 -4.42 -17.69 0.50
N ILE A 19 -3.68 -17.62 1.62
CA ILE A 19 -2.40 -18.35 1.76
C ILE A 19 -2.64 -19.86 1.92
N ASN A 20 -3.77 -20.25 2.50
CA ASN A 20 -4.10 -21.66 2.74
C ASN A 20 -4.38 -22.43 1.44
N ASP A 21 -4.67 -21.74 0.34
CA ASP A 21 -4.98 -22.33 -0.97
C ASP A 21 -3.81 -22.22 -1.96
N LEU A 22 -2.64 -21.73 -1.51
CA LEU A 22 -1.46 -21.60 -2.37
C LEU A 22 -0.77 -22.96 -2.56
N ASN A 23 -0.37 -23.21 -3.80
CA ASN A 23 0.40 -24.37 -4.23
C ASN A 23 1.55 -23.92 -5.17
N LEU A 24 2.39 -24.86 -5.61
CA LEU A 24 3.56 -24.55 -6.44
C LEU A 24 3.20 -23.86 -7.77
N GLU A 25 2.02 -24.15 -8.32
CA GLU A 25 1.53 -23.59 -9.59
C GLU A 25 0.79 -22.25 -9.39
N SER A 26 0.69 -21.76 -8.15
CA SER A 26 0.02 -20.49 -7.86
C SER A 26 0.81 -19.31 -8.42
N THR A 27 0.07 -18.36 -9.00
CA THR A 27 0.62 -17.13 -9.58
C THR A 27 0.40 -15.95 -8.64
N LEU A 28 1.04 -14.81 -8.93
CA LEU A 28 0.80 -13.57 -8.19
C LEU A 28 -0.66 -13.13 -8.19
N LYS A 29 -1.44 -13.50 -9.21
CA LYS A 29 -2.88 -13.23 -9.29
C LYS A 29 -3.68 -13.97 -8.21
N ASN A 30 -3.15 -15.06 -7.67
CA ASN A 30 -3.79 -15.83 -6.60
C ASN A 30 -3.56 -15.21 -5.20
N LEU A 31 -2.67 -14.21 -5.09
CA LEU A 31 -2.41 -13.50 -3.85
C LEU A 31 -3.46 -12.39 -3.64
N SER A 32 -3.81 -12.14 -2.37
CA SER A 32 -4.60 -10.97 -2.02
C SER A 32 -3.86 -9.67 -2.36
N LEU A 33 -4.59 -8.72 -2.94
CA LEU A 33 -4.07 -7.43 -3.37
C LEU A 33 -4.48 -6.33 -2.39
N TYR A 34 -3.51 -5.54 -1.94
CA TYR A 34 -3.77 -4.22 -1.36
C TYR A 34 -3.73 -3.18 -2.47
N ASP A 35 -4.89 -2.63 -2.85
CA ASP A 35 -4.97 -1.56 -3.85
C ASP A 35 -5.13 -0.20 -3.17
N VAL A 36 -3.99 0.40 -2.82
CA VAL A 36 -3.96 1.68 -2.09
C VAL A 36 -2.95 2.60 -2.74
N GLN A 37 -3.46 3.63 -3.41
CA GLN A 37 -2.66 4.55 -4.21
C GLN A 37 -2.98 6.00 -3.84
N VAL A 38 -1.97 6.86 -3.87
CA VAL A 38 -2.12 8.29 -3.59
C VAL A 38 -1.22 9.11 -4.52
N ASP A 39 -1.77 10.20 -5.07
CA ASP A 39 -0.99 11.13 -5.89
C ASP A 39 0.01 11.92 -5.03
N VAL A 40 1.27 12.00 -5.47
CA VAL A 40 2.38 12.61 -4.72
C VAL A 40 2.19 14.10 -4.45
N ASN A 41 1.33 14.80 -5.19
CA ASN A 41 1.04 16.22 -4.98
C ASN A 41 0.06 16.44 -3.83
N GLN A 42 -0.62 15.39 -3.36
CA GLN A 42 -1.48 15.47 -2.17
C GLN A 42 -0.65 15.74 -0.90
N PRO A 43 -1.28 16.32 0.15
CA PRO A 43 -0.62 16.50 1.44
C PRO A 43 -0.26 15.18 2.13
N GLY A 44 0.86 15.14 2.85
CA GLY A 44 1.38 13.96 3.53
C GLY A 44 0.42 13.32 4.54
N ILE A 45 -0.47 14.11 5.13
CA ILE A 45 -1.53 13.61 6.02
C ILE A 45 -2.42 12.55 5.35
N ILE A 46 -2.58 12.57 4.02
CA ILE A 46 -3.39 11.58 3.30
C ILE A 46 -2.78 10.19 3.42
N VAL A 47 -1.45 10.05 3.29
CA VAL A 47 -0.75 8.77 3.46
C VAL A 47 -0.91 8.26 4.89
N THR A 48 -0.71 9.12 5.88
CA THR A 48 -0.86 8.78 7.30
C THR A 48 -2.27 8.28 7.60
N ARG A 49 -3.29 9.02 7.14
CA ARG A 49 -4.69 8.65 7.35
C ARG A 49 -5.01 7.29 6.75
N LYS A 50 -4.58 7.01 5.51
CA LYS A 50 -4.80 5.70 4.86
C LYS A 50 -4.18 4.54 5.66
N LEU A 51 -2.98 4.75 6.20
CA LEU A 51 -2.30 3.74 7.01
C LEU A 51 -2.93 3.57 8.41
N GLU A 52 -3.48 4.64 8.99
CA GLU A 52 -4.18 4.59 10.27
C GLU A 52 -5.58 3.96 10.16
N GLU A 53 -6.33 4.28 9.09
CA GLU A 53 -7.68 3.77 8.82
C GLU A 53 -7.74 2.24 8.72
N ASN A 54 -6.69 1.60 8.19
CA ASN A 54 -6.61 0.15 8.11
C ASN A 54 -5.22 -0.35 8.52
N PRO A 55 -5.08 -0.93 9.73
CA PRO A 55 -3.82 -1.47 10.25
C PRO A 55 -3.15 -2.56 9.41
N LEU A 56 -3.90 -3.26 8.56
CA LEU A 56 -3.35 -4.34 7.71
C LEU A 56 -2.59 -3.80 6.51
N ILE A 57 -2.86 -2.56 6.06
CA ILE A 57 -2.18 -1.98 4.90
C ILE A 57 -0.68 -1.86 5.19
N PRO A 58 0.20 -2.53 4.42
CA PRO A 58 1.64 -2.53 4.68
C PRO A 58 2.32 -1.25 4.14
N GLY A 59 1.70 -0.56 3.19
CA GLY A 59 2.22 0.62 2.53
C GLY A 59 1.24 1.18 1.50
N VAL A 60 1.62 2.32 0.91
CA VAL A 60 0.84 3.03 -0.10
C VAL A 60 1.69 3.23 -1.34
N ILE A 61 1.13 2.92 -2.51
CA ILE A 61 1.76 3.23 -3.80
C ILE A 61 1.59 4.73 -4.08
N LEU A 62 2.67 5.36 -4.50
CA LEU A 62 2.71 6.75 -4.87
C LEU A 62 2.62 6.88 -6.39
N THR A 63 1.68 7.70 -6.85
CA THR A 63 1.51 8.00 -8.26
C THR A 63 1.79 9.47 -8.55
N GLN A 64 2.19 9.75 -9.78
CA GLN A 64 2.24 11.08 -10.33
C GLN A 64 1.57 11.03 -11.70
N ASP A 65 0.51 11.81 -11.90
CA ASP A 65 -0.22 11.85 -13.18
C ASP A 65 -0.68 10.43 -13.62
N GLY A 66 -1.09 9.62 -12.65
CA GLY A 66 -1.51 8.22 -12.85
C GLY A 66 -0.36 7.21 -13.05
N GLN A 67 0.89 7.66 -13.09
CA GLN A 67 2.06 6.81 -13.27
C GLN A 67 2.73 6.46 -11.94
N PHE A 68 3.30 5.26 -11.83
CA PHE A 68 4.06 4.86 -10.65
C PHE A 68 5.25 5.78 -10.40
N SER A 69 5.32 6.37 -9.21
CA SER A 69 6.41 7.24 -8.75
C SER A 69 7.22 6.64 -7.60
N GLY A 70 6.64 5.66 -6.88
CA GLY A 70 7.28 4.97 -5.77
C GLY A 70 6.26 4.38 -4.81
N MET A 71 6.69 4.12 -3.57
CA MET A 71 5.77 3.75 -2.48
C MET A 71 6.34 4.23 -1.13
N ILE A 72 5.46 4.37 -0.15
CA ILE A 72 5.83 4.58 1.25
C ILE A 72 5.27 3.42 2.07
N SER A 73 6.15 2.66 2.73
CA SER A 73 5.70 1.63 3.67
C SER A 73 5.22 2.26 4.98
N ARG A 74 4.34 1.55 5.69
CA ARG A 74 3.87 1.91 7.03
C ARG A 74 5.03 2.24 7.96
N ARG A 75 6.02 1.33 8.01
CA ARG A 75 7.22 1.50 8.82
C ARG A 75 7.95 2.80 8.49
N ARG A 76 8.19 3.10 7.21
CA ARG A 76 8.88 4.33 6.80
C ARG A 76 8.09 5.59 7.16
N SER A 77 6.78 5.58 6.97
CA SER A 77 5.92 6.69 7.41
C SER A 77 6.09 6.97 8.90
N LEU A 78 5.99 5.94 9.74
CA LEU A 78 6.18 6.05 11.19
C LEU A 78 7.59 6.52 11.56
N GLU A 79 8.63 5.95 10.94
CA GLU A 79 10.02 6.32 11.20
C GLU A 79 10.33 7.80 10.97
N HIS A 80 9.73 8.41 9.95
CA HIS A 80 9.95 9.81 9.62
C HIS A 80 9.03 10.75 10.39
N LEU A 81 7.79 10.35 10.66
CA LEU A 81 6.84 11.15 11.44
C LEU A 81 7.20 11.19 12.93
N SER A 82 7.83 10.15 13.45
CA SER A 82 8.26 10.07 14.86
C SER A 82 9.55 10.84 15.17
N ARG A 83 10.18 11.49 14.18
CA ARG A 83 11.36 12.34 14.39
C ARG A 83 10.95 13.71 14.94
N PRO A 84 11.87 14.44 15.60
CA PRO A 84 11.63 15.85 15.94
C PRO A 84 11.16 16.64 14.72
N TYR A 85 10.05 17.37 14.87
CA TYR A 85 9.38 18.15 13.82
C TYR A 85 8.86 17.33 12.61
N GLY A 86 8.92 15.99 12.62
CA GLY A 86 8.57 15.15 11.48
C GLY A 86 7.14 15.37 10.99
N ARG A 87 6.19 15.48 11.92
CA ARG A 87 4.78 15.75 11.60
C ARG A 87 4.60 17.09 10.88
N GLU A 88 5.21 18.16 11.39
CA GLU A 88 5.09 19.51 10.79
C GLU A 88 5.80 19.59 9.44
N LEU A 89 6.93 18.90 9.30
CA LEU A 89 7.70 18.86 8.06
C LEU A 89 7.01 18.08 6.96
N PHE A 90 6.23 17.04 7.29
CA PHE A 90 5.71 16.10 6.28
C PHE A 90 4.19 16.11 6.11
N LEU A 91 3.38 16.32 7.16
CA LEU A 91 1.92 16.14 7.06
C LEU A 91 1.22 17.25 6.27
N GLN A 92 1.69 18.49 6.40
CA GLN A 92 1.11 19.66 5.73
C GLN A 92 1.71 19.93 4.35
N ARG A 93 2.78 19.22 3.98
CA ARG A 93 3.48 19.38 2.71
C ARG A 93 3.07 18.28 1.74
N SER A 94 3.36 18.47 0.46
CA SER A 94 3.22 17.40 -0.55
C SER A 94 3.99 16.15 -0.12
N ILE A 95 3.40 14.97 -0.39
CA ILE A 95 3.99 13.65 -0.14
C ILE A 95 5.38 13.51 -0.76
N ARG A 96 5.70 14.22 -1.84
CA ARG A 96 7.06 14.29 -2.43
C ARG A 96 8.13 14.61 -1.38
N SER A 97 7.80 15.46 -0.40
CA SER A 97 8.71 15.80 0.69
C SER A 97 9.07 14.55 1.50
N LEU A 98 8.07 13.78 1.94
CA LEU A 98 8.28 12.53 2.69
C LEU A 98 8.95 11.46 1.82
N GLN A 99 8.50 11.26 0.59
CA GLN A 99 9.05 10.30 -0.37
C GLN A 99 10.56 10.44 -0.56
N ARG A 100 11.07 11.68 -0.59
CA ARG A 100 12.51 11.95 -0.76
C ARG A 100 13.36 11.38 0.39
N PHE A 101 12.84 11.36 1.62
CA PHE A 101 13.53 10.82 2.79
C PHE A 101 13.24 9.33 3.01
N ALA A 102 12.02 8.90 2.68
CA ALA A 102 11.52 7.54 2.89
C ALA A 102 11.93 6.55 1.79
N LYS A 103 12.93 6.88 0.95
CA LYS A 103 13.36 6.04 -0.18
C LYS A 103 13.70 4.61 0.29
N ILE A 104 13.18 3.64 -0.46
CA ILE A 104 13.56 2.23 -0.36
C ILE A 104 13.70 1.69 -1.79
N GLU A 105 14.47 0.62 -1.94
CA GLU A 105 14.52 -0.12 -3.19
C GLU A 105 13.24 -0.96 -3.35
N PHE A 106 12.69 -0.99 -4.56
CA PHE A 106 11.46 -1.71 -4.88
C PHE A 106 11.77 -2.81 -5.89
N LEU A 107 11.13 -3.97 -5.72
CA LEU A 107 11.01 -4.93 -6.80
C LEU A 107 9.85 -4.50 -7.69
N ILE A 108 10.15 -4.13 -8.93
CA ILE A 108 9.14 -3.86 -9.95
C ILE A 108 9.07 -5.08 -10.87
N LEU A 109 7.92 -5.74 -10.88
CA LEU A 109 7.65 -6.85 -11.78
C LEU A 109 6.90 -6.33 -13.00
N PHE A 110 7.61 -6.26 -14.13
CA PHE A 110 6.97 -6.00 -15.42
C PHE A 110 6.32 -7.28 -15.91
N LEU A 111 5.00 -7.27 -16.08
CA LEU A 111 4.34 -8.37 -16.78
C LEU A 111 4.65 -8.23 -18.28
N PRO A 112 5.26 -9.24 -18.94
CA PRO A 112 5.32 -9.22 -20.39
C PRO A 112 3.88 -9.19 -20.92
N LEU A 113 3.63 -8.35 -21.94
CA LEU A 113 2.41 -8.46 -22.74
C LEU A 113 2.32 -9.93 -23.18
N ASN A 114 1.24 -10.63 -22.80
CA ASN A 114 1.03 -12.00 -23.27
C ASN A 114 1.26 -12.02 -24.78
N PRO A 115 2.11 -12.91 -25.32
CA PRO A 115 2.15 -13.09 -26.76
C PRO A 115 0.72 -13.38 -27.24
N PRO A 116 0.31 -12.88 -28.42
CA PRO A 116 -1.02 -13.17 -28.94
C PRO A 116 -1.20 -14.69 -28.93
N GLU A 117 -2.30 -15.15 -28.32
CA GLU A 117 -2.76 -16.53 -28.48
C GLU A 117 -2.61 -16.88 -29.96
N LYS A 118 -1.84 -17.94 -30.27
CA LYS A 118 -1.74 -18.45 -31.63
C LYS A 118 -3.17 -18.61 -32.15
N ALA A 119 -3.48 -17.95 -33.26
CA ALA A 119 -4.74 -18.12 -33.95
C ALA A 119 -4.97 -19.62 -34.22
N PRO A 120 -6.20 -20.14 -34.08
CA PRO A 120 -6.49 -21.50 -34.46
C PRO A 120 -6.21 -21.69 -35.96
N ASP A 121 -5.51 -22.78 -36.29
CA ASP A 121 -5.16 -23.20 -37.65
C ASP A 121 -6.40 -23.44 -38.54
#